data_AF-A0A1A8QFK2-F1
#
_entry.id   AF-A0A1A8QFK2-F1
#
_cell.length_a   1.000
_cell.length_b   1.000
_cell.length_c   1.000
_cell.angle_alpha   90.00
_cell.angle_beta   90.00
_cell.angle_gamma   90.00
#
_symmetry.space_group_name_H-M   'P 1'
#
loop_
_entity.id
_entity.type
_entity.pdbx_description
1 polymer ?
#
loop_
_entity_poly.entity_id
_entity_poly.type
_entity_poly.pdbx_seq_one_letter_code
_entity_poly.pdbx_strand_id
1 'polypeptide(L)'
;GALLTGLYGVWSMFVFPGSRRIPWRLKVPYLPSSKDQTQNVMKLLEGRRGRLADLGSGDGRLVFAASSAGFRGTGFEINSILVAYARSKARWKGIPSSQATFVKKDFWTTDLSSYNNVTAFLAPGVMDVLGEKLLKELPEDALVIACRFPITSWSPQSSEGSGLDRAFAYDISSVRSRLRTPSSTAAE
;
A
#
# COMPACT_ATOMS: atom_id res chain seq x y z
N GLY A 1 -24.50 36.28 -20.30
CA GLY A 1 -23.04 36.05 -20.20
C GLY A 1 -22.61 35.70 -18.79
N ALA A 2 -22.68 36.65 -17.85
CA ALA A 2 -22.11 36.48 -16.50
C ALA A 2 -22.95 35.63 -15.52
N LEU A 3 -24.27 35.54 -15.71
CA LEU A 3 -25.15 34.76 -14.82
C LEU A 3 -24.97 33.24 -14.96
N LEU A 4 -24.63 32.77 -16.17
CA LEU A 4 -24.40 31.34 -16.45
C LEU A 4 -23.07 30.85 -15.85
N THR A 5 -22.02 31.67 -15.88
CA THR A 5 -20.74 31.37 -15.22
C THR A 5 -20.86 31.26 -13.70
N GLY A 6 -21.76 32.03 -13.08
CA GLY A 6 -22.06 31.93 -11.64
C GLY A 6 -22.72 30.60 -11.25
N LEU A 7 -23.68 30.12 -12.04
CA LEU A 7 -24.34 28.83 -11.79
C LEU A 7 -23.40 27.63 -11.97
N TYR A 8 -22.52 27.66 -12.98
CA TYR A 8 -21.51 26.61 -13.19
C TYR A 8 -20.44 26.58 -12.08
N GLY A 9 -20.07 27.74 -11.52
CA GLY A 9 -19.18 27.80 -10.35
C GLY A 9 -19.77 27.08 -9.14
N VAL A 10 -21.07 27.27 -8.88
CA VAL A 10 -21.78 26.60 -7.77
C VAL A 10 -21.94 25.09 -8.04
N TRP A 11 -22.20 24.67 -9.28
CA TRP A 11 -22.22 23.24 -9.65
C TRP A 11 -20.83 22.58 -9.57
N SER A 12 -19.77 23.30 -9.95
CA SER A 12 -18.38 22.81 -9.82
C SER A 12 -18.02 22.49 -8.36
N MET A 13 -18.66 23.17 -7.40
CA MET A 13 -18.51 22.89 -5.96
C MET A 13 -19.07 21.54 -5.50
N PHE A 14 -20.11 21.03 -6.15
CA PHE A 14 -20.66 19.69 -5.92
C PHE A 14 -20.00 18.62 -6.80
N VAL A 15 -19.31 19.02 -7.87
CA VAL A 15 -18.56 18.14 -8.78
C VAL A 15 -17.08 18.02 -8.37
N PHE A 16 -16.58 18.80 -7.41
CA PHE A 16 -15.21 18.68 -6.91
C PHE A 16 -14.95 17.28 -6.33
N PRO A 17 -14.13 16.44 -6.98
CA PRO A 17 -13.68 15.15 -6.44
C PRO A 17 -12.54 15.34 -5.42
N GLY A 18 -12.45 16.54 -4.81
CA GLY A 18 -11.31 17.01 -4.03
C GLY A 18 -11.44 16.91 -2.52
N SER A 19 -12.63 16.57 -2.01
CA SER A 19 -12.85 16.27 -0.59
C SER A 19 -13.37 14.85 -0.42
N ARG A 20 -12.70 13.89 -1.07
CA ARG A 20 -12.87 12.47 -0.75
C ARG A 20 -12.24 12.22 0.62
N ARG A 21 -12.94 12.62 1.68
CA ARG A 21 -12.63 12.19 3.04
C ARG A 21 -12.65 10.67 2.99
N ILE A 22 -11.54 10.04 3.42
CA ILE A 22 -11.47 8.59 3.54
C ILE A 22 -12.71 8.14 4.33
N PRO A 23 -13.56 7.27 3.76
CA PRO A 23 -14.69 6.70 4.48
C PRO A 23 -14.21 6.18 5.83
N TRP A 24 -14.93 6.48 6.91
CA TRP A 24 -14.52 6.05 8.26
C TRP A 24 -14.22 4.55 8.35
N ARG A 25 -14.91 3.75 7.53
CA ARG A 25 -14.73 2.30 7.39
C ARG A 25 -13.35 1.88 6.86
N LEU A 26 -12.63 2.77 6.16
CA LEU A 26 -11.31 2.52 5.60
C LEU A 26 -10.17 3.06 6.49
N LYS A 27 -10.48 3.75 7.59
CA LYS A 27 -9.48 4.21 8.55
C LYS A 27 -9.08 3.07 9.47
N VAL A 28 -7.78 2.86 9.59
CA VAL A 28 -7.20 1.81 10.44
C VAL A 28 -6.40 2.49 11.56
N PRO A 29 -6.57 2.08 12.84
CA PRO A 29 -5.75 2.61 13.93
C PRO A 29 -4.29 2.20 13.74
N TYR A 30 -3.37 3.06 14.22
CA TYR A 30 -1.95 2.76 14.13
C TYR A 30 -1.57 1.60 15.05
N LEU A 31 -1.01 0.54 14.45
CA LEU A 31 -0.39 -0.58 15.14
C LEU A 31 0.96 -0.88 14.48
N PRO A 32 2.09 -0.69 15.17
CA PRO A 32 3.39 -1.00 14.59
C PRO A 32 3.54 -2.50 14.27
N SER A 33 4.15 -2.84 13.13
CA SER A 33 4.57 -4.21 12.85
C SER A 33 5.68 -4.65 13.80
N SER A 34 5.70 -5.91 14.23
CA SER A 34 6.80 -6.44 15.04
C SER A 34 8.12 -6.45 14.25
N LYS A 35 9.23 -6.71 14.95
CA LYS A 35 10.52 -6.93 14.28
C LYS A 35 10.48 -8.16 13.38
N ASP A 36 9.84 -9.24 13.86
CA ASP A 36 9.72 -10.50 13.13
C ASP A 36 8.85 -10.33 11.88
N GLN A 37 7.72 -9.62 11.98
CA GLN A 37 6.89 -9.25 10.84
C GLN A 37 7.69 -8.44 9.81
N THR A 38 8.50 -7.48 10.26
CA THR A 38 9.37 -6.69 9.36
C THR A 38 10.39 -7.58 8.67
N GLN A 39 11.02 -8.51 9.39
CA GLN A 39 11.97 -9.45 8.83
C GLN A 39 11.32 -10.39 7.80
N ASN A 40 10.12 -10.90 8.08
CA ASN A 40 9.37 -11.77 7.17
C ASN A 40 9.02 -11.04 5.87
N VAL A 41 8.64 -9.77 5.94
CA VAL A 41 8.44 -8.93 4.74
C VAL A 41 9.74 -8.78 3.96
N MET A 42 10.86 -8.52 4.64
CA MET A 42 12.16 -8.37 3.96
C MET A 42 12.61 -9.67 3.29
N LYS A 43 12.37 -10.84 3.90
CA LYS A 43 12.61 -12.15 3.28
C LYS A 43 11.81 -12.35 2.00
N LEU A 44 10.53 -11.99 2.00
CA LEU A 44 9.68 -12.04 0.80
C LEU A 44 10.12 -11.06 -0.30
N LEU A 45 10.87 -10.02 0.05
CA LEU A 45 11.46 -9.05 -0.89
C LEU A 45 12.85 -9.46 -1.38
N GLU A 46 13.44 -10.53 -0.88
CA GLU A 46 14.79 -10.96 -1.28
C GLU A 46 14.85 -11.20 -2.80
N GLY A 47 15.94 -10.75 -3.42
CA GLY A 47 16.13 -10.79 -4.87
C GLY A 47 15.38 -9.72 -5.67
N ARG A 48 14.44 -8.97 -5.05
CA ARG A 48 13.75 -7.86 -5.71
C ARG A 48 14.50 -6.54 -5.55
N ARG A 49 14.18 -5.59 -6.42
CA ARG A 49 14.75 -4.23 -6.44
C ARG A 49 13.68 -3.22 -6.90
N GLY A 50 14.05 -1.95 -6.92
CA GLY A 50 13.22 -0.88 -7.49
C GLY A 50 12.48 -0.05 -6.46
N ARG A 51 11.32 0.49 -6.86
CA ARG A 51 10.47 1.35 -6.02
C ARG A 51 9.60 0.49 -5.12
N LEU A 52 9.47 0.88 -3.86
CA LEU A 52 8.60 0.24 -2.87
C LEU A 52 7.63 1.26 -2.29
N ALA A 53 6.34 0.93 -2.25
CA ALA A 53 5.32 1.70 -1.55
C ALA A 53 4.87 0.97 -0.29
N ASP A 54 4.89 1.64 0.85
CA ASP A 54 4.35 1.14 2.11
C ASP A 54 3.04 1.87 2.43
N LEU A 55 1.92 1.15 2.35
CA LEU A 55 0.57 1.69 2.48
C LEU A 55 0.14 1.66 3.95
N GLY A 56 0.08 2.84 4.58
CA GLY A 56 -0.09 2.95 6.03
C GLY A 56 1.25 2.83 6.77
N SER A 57 2.25 3.60 6.33
CA SER A 57 3.63 3.39 6.77
C SER A 57 3.91 3.66 8.25
N GLY A 58 3.00 4.35 8.94
CA GLY A 58 3.13 4.62 10.37
C GLY A 58 4.44 5.31 10.75
N ASP A 59 5.26 4.66 11.59
CA ASP A 59 6.56 5.16 12.02
C ASP A 59 7.70 4.94 11.00
N GLY A 60 7.36 4.38 9.84
CA GLY A 60 8.24 4.20 8.69
C GLY A 60 9.17 2.99 8.76
N ARG A 61 8.98 2.08 9.73
CA ARG A 61 9.92 0.96 9.96
C ARG A 61 10.16 0.07 8.74
N LEU A 62 9.12 -0.26 7.98
CA LEU A 62 9.22 -1.07 6.75
C LEU A 62 9.96 -0.29 5.66
N VAL A 63 9.61 0.97 5.46
CA VAL A 63 10.31 1.86 4.51
C VAL A 63 11.80 1.97 4.85
N PHE A 64 12.15 2.12 6.14
CA PHE A 64 13.55 2.16 6.56
C PHE A 64 14.28 0.84 6.29
N ALA A 65 13.67 -0.31 6.64
CA ALA A 65 14.24 -1.63 6.37
C ALA A 65 14.45 -1.87 4.87
N ALA A 66 13.44 -1.53 4.05
CA ALA A 66 13.51 -1.61 2.59
C ALA A 66 14.60 -0.68 2.03
N SER A 67 14.71 0.54 2.53
CA SER A 67 15.74 1.49 2.09
C SER A 67 17.15 0.99 2.42
N SER A 68 17.34 0.39 3.59
CA SER A 68 18.60 -0.26 3.97
C SER A 68 18.93 -1.48 3.10
N ALA A 69 17.93 -2.16 2.55
CA ALA A 69 18.11 -3.23 1.57
C ALA A 69 18.28 -2.73 0.11
N GLY A 70 18.33 -1.42 -0.11
CA GLY A 70 18.59 -0.80 -1.41
C GLY A 70 17.35 -0.48 -2.25
N PHE A 71 16.15 -0.59 -1.69
CA PHE A 71 14.92 -0.13 -2.35
C PHE A 71 14.78 1.39 -2.26
N ARG A 72 14.04 1.97 -3.21
CA ARG A 72 13.55 3.36 -3.10
C ARG A 72 12.17 3.36 -2.46
N GLY A 73 12.14 3.47 -1.13
CA GLY A 73 10.94 3.36 -0.32
C GLY A 73 10.14 4.66 -0.24
N THR A 74 8.82 4.57 -0.46
CA THR A 74 7.85 5.64 -0.21
C THR A 74 6.83 5.16 0.82
N GLY A 75 6.74 5.84 1.97
CA GLY A 75 5.71 5.61 2.96
C GLY A 75 4.52 6.54 2.77
N PHE A 76 3.33 5.98 2.58
CA PHE A 76 2.07 6.72 2.53
C PHE A 76 1.38 6.63 3.89
N GLU A 77 1.07 7.77 4.49
CA GLU A 77 0.42 7.85 5.80
C GLU A 77 -0.49 9.07 5.86
N ILE A 78 -1.68 8.95 6.48
CA ILE A 78 -2.62 10.08 6.60
C ILE A 78 -2.39 10.88 7.89
N ASN A 79 -1.88 10.25 8.94
CA ASN A 79 -1.61 10.89 10.21
C ASN A 79 -0.37 11.79 10.11
N SER A 80 -0.57 13.11 10.21
CA SER A 80 0.51 14.09 10.13
C SER A 80 1.57 13.94 11.22
N ILE A 81 1.20 13.46 12.40
CA ILE A 81 2.13 13.28 13.52
C ILE A 81 3.10 12.15 13.19
N LEU A 82 2.58 11.01 12.69
CA LEU A 82 3.40 9.87 12.29
C LEU A 82 4.30 10.21 11.09
N VAL A 83 3.80 10.96 10.10
CA VAL A 83 4.62 11.44 8.99
C VAL A 83 5.73 12.37 9.47
N ALA A 84 5.42 13.33 10.36
CA ALA A 84 6.41 14.24 10.92
C ALA A 84 7.48 13.48 11.73
N TYR A 85 7.06 12.47 12.50
CA TYR A 85 7.96 11.57 13.22
C TYR A 85 8.88 10.80 12.26
N ALA A 86 8.34 10.14 11.24
CA ALA A 86 9.10 9.36 10.28
C ALA A 86 10.10 10.23 9.49
N ARG A 87 9.67 11.43 9.05
CA ARG A 87 10.57 12.40 8.39
C ARG A 87 11.69 12.87 9.31
N SER A 88 11.39 13.17 10.56
CA SER A 88 12.39 13.60 11.53
C SER A 88 13.39 12.47 11.80
N LYS A 89 12.91 11.24 12.01
CA LYS A 89 13.74 10.05 12.15
C LYS A 89 14.63 9.79 10.92
N ALA A 90 14.12 9.97 9.71
CA ALA A 90 14.91 9.86 8.49
C ALA A 90 16.05 10.88 8.44
N ARG A 91 15.75 12.15 8.77
CA ARG A 91 16.76 13.23 8.85
C ARG A 91 17.82 12.94 9.91
N TRP A 92 17.41 12.49 11.09
CA TRP A 92 18.33 12.15 12.19
C TRP A 92 19.24 10.99 11.84
N LYS A 93 18.76 10.03 11.04
CA LYS A 93 19.56 8.92 10.51
C LYS A 93 20.38 9.27 9.27
N GLY A 94 20.30 10.50 8.77
CA GLY A 94 20.99 10.92 7.54
C GLY A 94 20.50 10.21 6.27
N ILE A 95 19.29 9.65 6.26
CA ILE A 95 18.77 8.92 5.10
C ILE A 95 18.27 9.91 4.06
N PRO A 96 18.80 9.90 2.82
CA PRO A 96 18.38 10.83 1.78
C PRO A 96 16.97 10.52 1.28
N SER A 97 16.26 11.54 0.81
CA SER A 97 14.90 11.41 0.25
C SER A 97 14.86 10.51 -0.98
N SER A 98 15.97 10.39 -1.73
CA SER A 98 16.11 9.48 -2.86
C SER A 98 16.04 8.00 -2.47
N GLN A 99 16.28 7.66 -1.20
CA GLN A 99 16.16 6.32 -0.65
C GLN A 99 14.84 6.13 0.11
N ALA A 100 14.53 7.03 1.05
CA ALA A 100 13.32 6.95 1.87
C ALA A 100 12.55 8.27 1.85
N THR A 101 11.31 8.24 1.36
CA THR A 101 10.40 9.40 1.37
C THR A 101 9.12 9.07 2.13
N PHE A 102 8.65 9.99 2.97
CA PHE A 102 7.38 9.86 3.69
C PHE A 102 6.42 10.96 3.25
N VAL A 103 5.22 10.57 2.80
CA VAL A 103 4.23 11.46 2.21
C VAL A 103 2.95 11.43 3.03
N LYS A 104 2.51 12.62 3.47
CA LYS A 104 1.19 12.78 4.07
C LYS A 104 0.14 12.75 2.96
N LYS A 105 -0.32 11.56 2.60
CA LYS A 105 -1.30 11.38 1.53
C LYS A 105 -2.13 10.13 1.75
N ASP A 106 -3.38 10.22 1.34
CA ASP A 106 -4.25 9.05 1.24
C ASP A 106 -3.78 8.16 0.07
N PHE A 107 -3.41 6.93 0.39
CA PHE A 107 -3.01 5.98 -0.65
C PHE A 107 -4.18 5.53 -1.52
N TRP A 108 -5.44 5.59 -1.05
CA TRP A 108 -6.61 5.20 -1.85
C TRP A 108 -6.78 6.06 -3.11
N THR A 109 -6.38 7.33 -3.02
CA THR A 109 -6.45 8.31 -4.13
C THR A 109 -5.11 8.55 -4.80
N THR A 110 -4.06 7.83 -4.40
CA THR A 110 -2.74 7.92 -4.99
C THR A 110 -2.59 6.93 -6.13
N ASP A 111 -1.97 7.35 -7.23
CA ASP A 111 -1.56 6.47 -8.31
C ASP A 111 -0.37 5.61 -7.87
N LEU A 112 -0.56 4.29 -7.91
CA LEU A 112 0.44 3.30 -7.52
C LEU A 112 1.16 2.63 -8.71
N SER A 113 0.85 3.02 -9.95
CA SER A 113 1.38 2.39 -11.17
C SER A 113 2.90 2.41 -11.31
N SER A 114 3.58 3.34 -10.64
CA SER A 114 5.04 3.45 -10.65
C SER A 114 5.77 2.57 -9.63
N TYR A 115 5.06 1.72 -8.88
CA TYR A 115 5.63 0.89 -7.82
C TYR A 115 5.60 -0.61 -8.17
N ASN A 116 6.77 -1.25 -8.24
CA ASN A 116 6.92 -2.69 -8.50
C ASN A 116 6.87 -3.54 -7.22
N ASN A 117 6.87 -2.90 -6.05
CA ASN A 117 6.80 -3.57 -4.75
C ASN A 117 5.87 -2.77 -3.85
N VAL A 118 4.89 -3.43 -3.24
CA VAL A 118 3.91 -2.81 -2.35
C VAL A 118 3.82 -3.60 -1.05
N THR A 119 3.90 -2.93 0.09
CA THR A 119 3.65 -3.52 1.41
C THR A 119 2.41 -2.89 2.02
N ALA A 120 1.58 -3.69 2.68
CA ALA A 120 0.40 -3.21 3.37
C ALA A 120 0.21 -3.96 4.69
N PHE A 121 0.12 -3.21 5.80
CA PHE A 121 -0.29 -3.73 7.10
C PHE A 121 -1.52 -2.96 7.59
N LEU A 122 -2.69 -3.43 7.19
CA LEU A 122 -3.98 -2.77 7.43
C LEU A 122 -4.93 -3.66 8.24
N ALA A 123 -6.21 -3.29 8.30
CA ALA A 123 -7.26 -4.08 8.92
C ALA A 123 -7.84 -5.13 7.94
N PRO A 124 -8.32 -6.30 8.42
CA PRO A 124 -8.87 -7.33 7.55
C PRO A 124 -10.02 -6.84 6.67
N GLY A 125 -10.90 -5.98 7.20
CA GLY A 125 -12.06 -5.45 6.47
C GLY A 125 -11.75 -4.52 5.30
N VAL A 126 -10.47 -4.14 5.08
CA VAL A 126 -10.06 -3.29 3.96
C VAL A 126 -9.16 -4.01 2.95
N MET A 127 -8.74 -5.25 3.24
CA MET A 127 -7.73 -5.93 2.44
C MET A 127 -8.22 -6.28 1.03
N ASP A 128 -9.46 -6.74 0.87
CA ASP A 128 -10.00 -7.06 -0.46
C ASP A 128 -10.28 -5.81 -1.31
N VAL A 129 -10.78 -4.73 -0.67
CA VAL A 129 -10.94 -3.42 -1.33
C VAL A 129 -9.58 -2.88 -1.78
N LEU A 130 -8.54 -3.06 -0.96
CA LEU A 130 -7.17 -2.75 -1.36
C LEU A 130 -6.75 -3.60 -2.56
N GLY A 131 -7.01 -4.90 -2.52
CA GLY A 131 -6.76 -5.82 -3.62
C GLY A 131 -7.31 -5.29 -4.94
N GLU A 132 -8.60 -4.93 -5.00
CA GLU A 132 -9.20 -4.40 -6.24
C GLU A 132 -8.49 -3.18 -6.80
N LYS A 133 -8.05 -2.26 -5.93
CA LYS A 133 -7.28 -1.08 -6.35
C LYS A 133 -5.91 -1.49 -6.91
N LEU A 134 -5.19 -2.33 -6.18
CA LEU A 134 -3.85 -2.79 -6.59
C LEU A 134 -3.90 -3.57 -7.91
N LEU A 135 -4.93 -4.39 -8.12
CA LEU A 135 -5.15 -5.09 -9.39
C LEU A 135 -5.37 -4.17 -10.58
N LYS A 136 -5.95 -2.99 -10.36
CA LYS A 136 -6.22 -2.02 -11.43
C LYS A 136 -4.99 -1.15 -11.74
N GLU A 137 -4.20 -0.81 -10.72
CA GLU A 137 -3.17 0.21 -10.85
C GLU A 137 -1.75 -0.32 -11.00
N LEU A 138 -1.41 -1.46 -10.37
CA LEU A 138 -0.03 -1.95 -10.35
C LEU A 138 0.42 -2.53 -11.71
N PRO A 139 1.72 -2.45 -12.03
CA PRO A 139 2.24 -3.11 -13.23
C PRO A 139 2.21 -4.64 -13.09
N GLU A 140 2.32 -5.35 -14.22
CA GLU A 140 2.25 -6.82 -14.25
C GLU A 140 3.33 -7.49 -13.40
N ASP A 141 4.54 -6.92 -13.36
CA ASP A 141 5.69 -7.45 -12.62
C ASP A 141 5.67 -7.10 -11.12
N ALA A 142 4.61 -6.44 -10.63
CA ALA A 142 4.55 -5.98 -9.25
C ALA A 142 4.35 -7.12 -8.24
N LEU A 143 5.05 -7.01 -7.10
CA LEU A 143 4.84 -7.86 -5.94
C LEU A 143 4.09 -7.08 -4.85
N VAL A 144 3.01 -7.66 -4.35
CA VAL A 144 2.26 -7.16 -3.19
C VAL A 144 2.53 -8.06 -1.99
N ILE A 145 2.87 -7.45 -0.86
CA ILE A 145 3.06 -8.15 0.42
C ILE A 145 2.02 -7.64 1.42
N ALA A 146 1.15 -8.53 1.86
CA ALA A 146 0.17 -8.28 2.90
C ALA A 146 0.68 -8.80 4.25
N CYS A 147 0.75 -7.93 5.25
CA CYS A 147 1.16 -8.28 6.61
C CYS A 147 -0.05 -8.69 7.44
N ARG A 148 0.07 -9.80 8.19
CA ARG A 148 -0.90 -10.37 9.14
C ARG A 148 -2.24 -10.83 8.53
N PHE A 149 -2.85 -10.02 7.68
CA PHE A 149 -4.16 -10.27 7.09
C PHE A 149 -4.00 -10.48 5.58
N PRO A 150 -4.39 -11.64 5.03
CA PRO A 150 -4.31 -11.89 3.60
C PRO A 150 -5.38 -11.10 2.83
N ILE A 151 -5.16 -10.92 1.54
CA ILE A 151 -6.21 -10.54 0.58
C ILE A 151 -6.96 -11.83 0.25
N THR A 152 -8.20 -11.96 0.70
CA THR A 152 -8.92 -13.25 0.69
C THR A 152 -9.31 -13.68 -0.71
N SER A 153 -9.55 -12.71 -1.59
CA SER A 153 -9.85 -12.93 -3.01
C SER A 153 -8.67 -13.44 -3.83
N TRP A 154 -7.45 -13.48 -3.27
CA TRP A 154 -6.23 -13.86 -3.99
C TRP A 154 -5.56 -15.09 -3.41
N SER A 155 -5.01 -15.95 -4.27
CA SER A 155 -4.11 -17.02 -3.84
C SER A 155 -2.68 -16.48 -3.67
N PRO A 156 -2.08 -16.57 -2.47
CA PRO A 156 -0.70 -16.16 -2.25
C PRO A 156 0.26 -17.08 -2.99
N GLN A 157 1.33 -16.52 -3.54
CA GLN A 157 2.41 -17.28 -4.15
C GLN A 157 3.33 -17.89 -3.08
N SER A 158 3.60 -17.14 -2.02
CA SER A 158 4.39 -17.58 -0.88
C SER A 158 3.94 -16.87 0.39
N SER A 159 4.35 -17.39 1.54
CA SER A 159 4.11 -16.77 2.84
C SER A 159 5.29 -17.01 3.77
N GLU A 160 5.61 -16.04 4.62
CA GLU A 160 6.69 -16.12 5.61
C GLU A 160 6.15 -15.88 7.02
N GLY A 161 6.74 -16.52 8.03
CA GLY A 161 6.33 -16.40 9.43
C GLY A 161 5.10 -17.21 9.82
N SER A 162 4.62 -16.99 11.05
CA SER A 162 3.49 -17.70 11.65
C SER A 162 2.66 -16.79 12.56
N GLY A 163 1.43 -17.21 12.87
CA GLY A 163 0.54 -16.49 13.78
C GLY A 163 0.31 -15.03 13.38
N LEU A 164 0.55 -14.11 14.30
CA LEU A 164 0.35 -12.67 14.12
C LEU A 164 1.44 -11.98 13.29
N ASP A 165 2.54 -12.68 12.98
CA ASP A 165 3.68 -12.16 12.24
C ASP A 165 3.79 -12.75 10.83
N ARG A 166 2.73 -13.44 10.38
CA ARG A 166 2.65 -14.03 9.05
C ARG A 166 2.53 -12.95 7.98
N ALA A 167 3.31 -13.07 6.91
CA ALA A 167 3.25 -12.22 5.72
C ALA A 167 2.89 -13.06 4.48
N PHE A 168 2.16 -12.49 3.54
CA PHE A 168 1.72 -13.15 2.31
C PHE A 168 2.19 -12.35 1.10
N ALA A 169 2.83 -13.02 0.13
CA ALA A 169 3.29 -12.40 -1.10
C ALA A 169 2.43 -12.81 -2.30
N TYR A 170 2.14 -11.84 -3.16
CA TYR A 170 1.29 -11.99 -4.34
C TYR A 170 1.96 -11.33 -5.54
N ASP A 171 2.21 -12.11 -6.57
CA ASP A 171 2.61 -11.60 -7.88
C ASP A 171 1.37 -11.19 -8.69
N ILE A 172 1.35 -9.94 -9.17
CA ILE A 172 0.16 -9.36 -9.80
C ILE A 172 -0.20 -10.08 -11.11
N SER A 173 0.78 -10.46 -11.92
CA SER A 173 0.52 -11.21 -13.15
C SER A 173 -0.14 -12.57 -12.87
N SER A 174 0.33 -13.26 -11.83
CA SER A 174 -0.22 -14.55 -11.40
C SER A 174 -1.64 -14.44 -10.86
N VAL A 175 -1.92 -13.37 -10.09
CA VAL A 175 -3.27 -13.10 -9.60
C VAL A 175 -4.22 -12.79 -10.76
N ARG A 176 -3.82 -11.91 -11.70
CA ARG A 176 -4.64 -11.58 -12.88
C ARG A 176 -4.91 -12.79 -13.75
N SER A 177 -3.91 -13.65 -13.96
CA SER A 177 -4.05 -14.90 -14.72
C SER A 177 -5.10 -15.81 -14.07
N ARG A 178 -5.01 -16.04 -12.76
CA ARG A 178 -5.97 -16.89 -12.02
C ARG A 178 -7.40 -16.34 -12.05
N LEU A 179 -7.57 -15.03 -11.92
CA LEU A 179 -8.89 -14.40 -11.95
C LEU A 179 -9.53 -14.40 -13.34
N ARG A 180 -8.74 -14.54 -14.42
CA ARG A 180 -9.24 -14.65 -15.80
C ARG A 180 -9.73 -16.06 -16.14
N THR A 181 -9.25 -17.08 -15.45
CA THR A 181 -9.65 -18.47 -15.68
C THR A 181 -10.84 -18.81 -14.78
N PRO A 182 -12.06 -19.00 -15.31
CA PRO A 182 -13.18 -19.45 -14.49
C PRO A 182 -12.87 -20.84 -13.93
N SER A 183 -13.18 -21.07 -12.66
CA SER A 183 -13.06 -22.37 -12.00
C SER A 183 -13.87 -23.45 -12.76
N SER A 184 -13.22 -24.24 -13.61
CA SER A 184 -13.83 -25.38 -14.30
C SER A 184 -13.65 -26.71 -13.56
N THR A 185 -13.34 -26.70 -12.27
CA THR A 185 -13.06 -27.91 -11.48
C THR A 185 -13.65 -27.81 -10.07
N ALA A 186 -14.98 -27.78 -10.00
CA ALA A 186 -15.74 -28.08 -8.80
C ALA A 186 -17.03 -28.81 -9.19
N ALA A 187 -16.88 -29.94 -9.88
CA ALA A 187 -17.92 -30.93 -10.11
C ALA A 187 -17.25 -32.27 -10.41
N GLU A 188 -16.90 -32.99 -9.35
CA GLU A 188 -16.82 -34.46 -9.30
C GLU A 188 -17.03 -34.91 -7.86
#